data_AF-A0A7C1XWD2-F1
#
_entry.id   AF-A0A7C1XWD2-F1
#
_cell.length_a   1.000
_cell.length_b   1.000
_cell.length_c   1.000
_cell.angle_alpha   90.00
_cell.angle_beta   90.00
_cell.angle_gamma   90.00
#
_symmetry.space_group_name_H-M   'P 1'
#
loop_
_entity.id
_entity.type
_entity.pdbx_description
1 polymer ?
#
loop_
_entity_poly.entity_id
_entity_poly.type
_entity_poly.pdbx_seq_one_letter_code
_entity_poly.pdbx_strand_id
1 'polypeptide(L)'
;MREDFGMCGQRFAGLCLLFMALPLLVGCGAMDVPLDDSRFKAPISKLDVVRILVSQRDRSPATFQEKNLAYLKLRSFNLSGVIFSKAYMAGIDLREAKLIRAKLNGADLTGANLAGADLRSANLRGADLTGADLTGADLDDADLSGAILQDTNFNRALVRRITLKDAVLYEAKFVNVYLGETNLGGLDLREVDFRGSDLSNVVLRGSNLEATDLEGIKFQQADLQGVNLQRANLEWANFSQAHMQGADLTSADLSNADLRGANLHLAKLAETDMREARLRGANISDADFTGADLRKANLFAVTALRSGFAWADLRGAMLSKGDYSGSLFRDAKMQRVELQRAVLEDASLMAADLRDADLRGTDFLNADIRGANFLDADLGRAKNLFKARGLEKARNLSDVNW
;
A
#
# COMPACT_ATOMS: atom_id res chain seq x y z
N MET A 1 -74.04 8.70 -40.51
CA MET A 1 -74.63 9.49 -39.40
C MET A 1 -73.51 10.38 -38.88
N ARG A 2 -73.49 11.64 -39.35
CA ARG A 2 -73.85 12.88 -38.62
C ARG A 2 -72.83 13.27 -37.55
N GLU A 3 -72.09 14.35 -37.82
CA GLU A 3 -72.04 15.61 -37.02
C GLU A 3 -70.87 15.53 -36.01
N ASP A 4 -70.05 16.54 -35.69
CA ASP A 4 -70.01 17.96 -36.03
C ASP A 4 -68.67 18.58 -35.51
N PHE A 5 -68.31 19.75 -36.08
CA PHE A 5 -67.50 20.87 -35.56
C PHE A 5 -66.20 20.67 -34.73
N GLY A 6 -65.09 21.18 -35.29
CA GLY A 6 -64.62 22.53 -34.94
C GLY A 6 -63.83 22.79 -33.64
N MET A 7 -62.53 23.07 -33.86
CA MET A 7 -61.60 23.92 -33.09
C MET A 7 -60.67 23.32 -31.99
N CYS A 8 -59.39 23.61 -32.23
CA CYS A 8 -58.33 24.03 -31.29
C CYS A 8 -57.17 23.03 -31.06
N GLY A 9 -55.97 23.45 -31.49
CA GLY A 9 -54.74 23.13 -30.76
C GLY A 9 -53.83 22.02 -31.33
N GLN A 10 -52.80 22.47 -32.05
CA GLN A 10 -51.44 21.90 -32.08
C GLN A 10 -51.14 20.60 -32.86
N ARG A 11 -50.04 20.74 -33.62
CA ARG A 11 -49.03 19.75 -34.07
C ARG A 11 -49.24 19.05 -35.42
N PHE A 12 -48.54 19.64 -36.40
CA PHE A 12 -47.68 19.00 -37.41
C PHE A 12 -48.25 17.79 -38.16
N ALA A 13 -48.90 18.07 -39.29
CA ALA A 13 -48.90 17.18 -40.44
C ALA A 13 -48.49 18.00 -41.67
N GLY A 14 -47.40 17.60 -42.31
CA GLY A 14 -46.95 18.24 -43.55
C GLY A 14 -45.47 17.96 -43.86
N LEU A 15 -45.15 16.74 -44.26
CA LEU A 15 -44.86 16.50 -45.67
C LEU A 15 -44.74 15.02 -45.97
N CYS A 16 -45.46 14.63 -47.02
CA CYS A 16 -45.45 13.33 -47.64
C CYS A 16 -44.11 13.01 -48.31
N LEU A 17 -43.85 11.71 -48.40
CA LEU A 17 -43.25 11.01 -49.55
C LEU A 17 -41.83 11.40 -49.95
N LEU A 18 -40.87 10.67 -49.37
CA LEU A 18 -39.88 9.87 -50.12
C LEU A 18 -39.06 9.10 -49.08
N PHE A 19 -39.21 7.78 -48.95
CA PHE A 19 -38.18 6.82 -48.49
C PHE A 19 -38.80 5.42 -48.37
N MET A 20 -38.90 4.72 -49.51
CA MET A 20 -38.83 3.26 -49.55
C MET A 20 -37.67 2.90 -50.49
N ALA A 21 -36.47 2.85 -49.94
CA ALA A 21 -35.35 2.01 -50.39
C ALA A 21 -34.13 2.19 -49.46
N LEU A 22 -33.52 1.06 -49.08
CA LEU A 22 -32.28 0.81 -48.33
C LEU A 22 -32.36 0.53 -46.81
N PRO A 23 -32.12 -0.73 -46.40
CA PRO A 23 -31.55 -1.07 -45.10
C PRO A 23 -30.02 -1.16 -45.22
N LEU A 24 -29.26 -0.39 -44.43
CA LEU A 24 -27.86 -0.57 -44.00
C LEU A 24 -27.38 0.70 -43.28
N LEU A 25 -26.55 0.56 -42.23
CA LEU A 25 -26.02 1.60 -41.31
C LEU A 25 -27.05 2.10 -40.27
N VAL A 26 -26.84 2.08 -38.95
CA VAL A 26 -25.61 2.18 -38.15
C VAL A 26 -25.78 1.34 -36.88
N GLY A 27 -24.92 0.35 -36.72
CA GLY A 27 -24.51 -0.17 -35.42
C GLY A 27 -23.00 0.05 -35.31
N CYS A 28 -22.57 0.95 -34.44
CA CYS A 28 -21.26 1.01 -33.80
C CYS A 28 -21.21 2.28 -32.95
N GLY A 29 -21.27 2.12 -31.63
CA GLY A 29 -20.76 3.13 -30.71
C GLY A 29 -19.25 3.19 -30.87
N ALA A 30 -18.77 4.08 -31.73
CA ALA A 30 -17.40 4.53 -31.70
C ALA A 30 -17.25 5.44 -30.48
N MET A 31 -16.34 5.09 -29.57
CA MET A 31 -15.73 6.09 -28.71
C MET A 31 -15.10 7.13 -29.64
N ASP A 32 -15.44 8.40 -29.43
CA ASP A 32 -14.74 9.54 -30.02
C ASP A 32 -13.31 9.56 -29.47
N VAL A 33 -12.40 8.93 -30.20
CA VAL A 33 -10.96 9.01 -29.97
C VAL A 33 -10.46 10.27 -30.69
N PRO A 34 -9.69 11.17 -30.05
CA PRO A 34 -9.12 12.32 -30.73
C PRO A 34 -8.10 11.81 -31.77
N LEU A 35 -8.45 11.92 -33.05
CA LEU A 35 -7.61 11.47 -34.18
C LEU A 35 -6.54 12.48 -34.59
N ASP A 36 -6.35 13.57 -33.85
CA ASP A 36 -5.44 14.65 -34.22
C ASP A 36 -4.52 15.07 -33.07
N ASP A 37 -3.60 14.18 -32.70
CA ASP A 37 -2.39 14.61 -32.01
C ASP A 37 -1.40 15.11 -33.08
N SER A 38 -1.50 16.41 -33.40
CA SER A 38 -0.67 17.14 -34.38
C SER A 38 0.85 17.04 -34.15
N ARG A 39 1.30 16.38 -33.07
CA ARG A 39 2.70 16.09 -32.78
C ARG A 39 3.28 14.95 -33.62
N PHE A 40 2.46 14.07 -34.21
CA PHE A 40 2.95 12.84 -34.86
C PHE A 40 2.53 12.70 -36.32
N LYS A 41 3.41 12.08 -37.13
CA LYS A 41 3.08 11.68 -38.52
C LYS A 41 1.91 10.70 -38.53
N ALA A 42 1.20 10.58 -39.66
CA ALA A 42 0.10 9.63 -39.83
C ALA A 42 0.50 8.19 -39.43
N PRO A 43 -0.41 7.40 -38.80
CA PRO A 43 -0.15 6.02 -38.42
C PRO A 43 0.28 5.16 -39.60
N ILE A 44 1.30 4.31 -39.41
CA ILE A 44 1.69 3.31 -40.42
C ILE A 44 0.63 2.21 -40.52
N SER A 45 0.52 1.55 -41.66
CA SER A 45 -0.42 0.44 -41.79
C SER A 45 0.12 -0.84 -41.14
N LYS A 46 -0.78 -1.76 -40.76
CA LYS A 46 -0.40 -3.12 -40.33
C LYS A 46 0.43 -3.86 -41.38
N LEU A 47 0.22 -3.58 -42.67
CA LEU A 47 1.01 -4.15 -43.76
C LEU A 47 2.45 -3.63 -43.74
N ASP A 48 2.66 -2.35 -43.42
CA ASP A 48 4.00 -1.78 -43.27
C ASP A 48 4.74 -2.42 -42.09
N VAL A 49 4.05 -2.70 -40.98
CA VAL A 49 4.61 -3.45 -39.86
C VAL A 49 5.13 -4.81 -40.33
N VAL A 50 4.29 -5.61 -41.03
CA VAL A 50 4.70 -6.93 -41.54
C VAL A 50 5.88 -6.80 -42.51
N ARG A 51 5.86 -5.83 -43.43
CA ARG A 51 6.96 -5.61 -44.38
C ARG A 51 8.27 -5.34 -43.66
N ILE A 52 8.27 -4.46 -42.65
CA ILE A 52 9.47 -4.11 -41.86
C ILE A 52 10.00 -5.31 -41.06
N LEU A 53 9.10 -6.14 -40.52
CA LEU A 53 9.48 -7.34 -39.77
C LEU A 53 10.11 -8.40 -40.69
N VAL A 54 9.57 -8.59 -41.89
CA VAL A 54 10.07 -9.60 -42.86
C VAL A 54 11.29 -9.11 -43.64
N SER A 55 11.48 -7.79 -43.81
CA SER A 55 12.60 -7.23 -44.59
C SER A 55 13.96 -7.27 -43.88
N GLN A 56 14.06 -7.84 -42.69
CA GLN A 56 15.31 -7.93 -41.93
C GLN A 56 16.27 -8.96 -42.59
N ARG A 57 17.08 -8.52 -43.55
CA ARG A 57 18.06 -9.37 -44.23
C ARG A 57 19.33 -9.62 -43.41
N ASP A 58 19.73 -8.67 -42.55
CA ASP A 58 21.08 -8.64 -41.95
C ASP A 58 21.10 -8.92 -40.43
N ARG A 59 20.07 -9.61 -39.89
CA ARG A 59 19.90 -9.86 -38.44
C ARG A 59 19.84 -8.59 -37.57
N SER A 60 19.73 -7.41 -38.17
CA SER A 60 19.40 -6.19 -37.43
C SER A 60 18.02 -6.31 -36.79
N PRO A 61 17.82 -5.80 -35.57
CA PRO A 61 16.49 -5.75 -34.99
C PRO A 61 15.58 -4.82 -35.81
N ALA A 62 14.33 -5.23 -36.02
CA ALA A 62 13.35 -4.36 -36.65
C ALA A 62 13.13 -3.10 -35.82
N THR A 63 12.96 -1.96 -36.49
CA THR A 63 12.82 -0.67 -35.84
C THR A 63 11.58 0.09 -36.31
N PHE A 64 10.87 0.59 -35.31
CA PHE A 64 9.74 1.49 -35.36
C PHE A 64 10.00 2.74 -34.50
N GLN A 65 11.28 3.05 -34.24
CA GLN A 65 11.67 4.24 -33.50
C GLN A 65 10.97 5.49 -34.08
N GLU A 66 10.35 6.27 -33.20
CA GLU A 66 9.65 7.53 -33.54
C GLU A 66 8.53 7.38 -34.59
N LYS A 67 8.06 6.16 -34.87
CA LYS A 67 6.92 5.92 -35.77
C LYS A 67 5.60 5.99 -35.01
N ASN A 68 4.55 6.34 -35.75
CA ASN A 68 3.19 6.28 -35.28
C ASN A 68 2.59 4.89 -35.60
N LEU A 69 2.28 4.12 -34.56
CA LEU A 69 1.59 2.83 -34.57
C LEU A 69 0.27 2.87 -33.79
N ALA A 70 -0.23 4.06 -33.47
CA ALA A 70 -1.40 4.23 -32.62
C ALA A 70 -2.61 3.45 -33.16
N TYR A 71 -3.36 2.86 -32.24
CA TYR A 71 -4.59 2.10 -32.52
C TYR A 71 -4.42 0.87 -33.42
N LEU A 72 -3.19 0.46 -33.76
CA LEU A 72 -2.97 -0.75 -34.54
C LEU A 72 -3.32 -2.00 -33.74
N LYS A 73 -3.89 -3.00 -34.44
CA LYS A 73 -4.22 -4.30 -33.88
C LYS A 73 -3.13 -5.31 -34.19
N LEU A 74 -2.21 -5.48 -33.25
CA LEU A 74 -1.04 -6.37 -33.31
C LEU A 74 -1.12 -7.52 -32.29
N ARG A 75 -2.33 -7.92 -31.88
CA ARG A 75 -2.59 -9.08 -31.02
C ARG A 75 -1.78 -10.31 -31.48
N SER A 76 -1.12 -10.96 -30.53
CA SER A 76 -0.32 -12.18 -30.72
C SER A 76 0.88 -12.06 -31.68
N PHE A 77 1.26 -10.83 -32.09
CA PHE A 77 2.45 -10.64 -32.93
C PHE A 77 3.72 -10.98 -32.15
N ASN A 78 4.72 -11.53 -32.85
CA ASN A 78 6.07 -11.63 -32.31
C ASN A 78 6.85 -10.35 -32.64
N LEU A 79 7.07 -9.54 -31.61
CA LEU A 79 7.78 -8.28 -31.62
C LEU A 79 8.99 -8.33 -30.65
N SER A 80 9.49 -9.53 -30.37
CA SER A 80 10.62 -9.74 -29.47
C SER A 80 11.88 -9.06 -30.02
N GLY A 81 12.59 -8.30 -29.20
CA GLY A 81 13.80 -7.57 -29.57
C GLY A 81 13.60 -6.39 -30.53
N VAL A 82 12.34 -6.07 -30.89
CA VAL A 82 12.02 -4.95 -31.78
C VAL A 82 12.24 -3.62 -31.06
N ILE A 83 12.70 -2.62 -31.81
CA ILE A 83 12.97 -1.27 -31.30
C ILE A 83 11.76 -0.39 -31.56
N PHE A 84 11.13 0.06 -30.49
CA PHE A 84 10.00 1.00 -30.43
C PHE A 84 10.36 2.27 -29.67
N SER A 85 11.64 2.57 -29.47
CA SER A 85 12.07 3.73 -28.69
C SER A 85 11.38 5.00 -29.20
N LYS A 86 10.72 5.74 -28.30
CA LYS A 86 9.95 6.96 -28.64
C LYS A 86 8.86 6.79 -29.70
N ALA A 87 8.42 5.57 -29.98
CA ALA A 87 7.31 5.34 -30.88
C ALA A 87 6.00 5.84 -30.25
N TYR A 88 5.09 6.33 -31.08
CA TYR A 88 3.74 6.69 -30.65
C TYR A 88 2.83 5.47 -30.86
N MET A 89 2.41 4.86 -29.76
CA MET A 89 1.69 3.58 -29.71
C MET A 89 0.42 3.69 -28.85
N ALA A 90 -0.13 4.91 -28.72
CA ALA A 90 -1.36 5.16 -27.98
C ALA A 90 -2.50 4.28 -28.48
N GLY A 91 -3.25 3.67 -27.55
CA GLY A 91 -4.40 2.80 -27.82
C GLY A 91 -4.08 1.55 -28.65
N ILE A 92 -2.81 1.18 -28.83
CA ILE A 92 -2.44 -0.01 -29.60
C ILE A 92 -2.98 -1.28 -28.91
N ASP A 93 -3.42 -2.26 -29.69
CA ASP A 93 -3.83 -3.57 -29.19
C ASP A 93 -2.70 -4.59 -29.40
N LEU A 94 -1.98 -4.88 -28.32
CA LEU A 94 -0.85 -5.79 -28.20
C LEU A 94 -1.17 -6.99 -27.31
N ARG A 95 -2.44 -7.33 -27.13
CA ARG A 95 -2.85 -8.51 -26.33
C ARG A 95 -2.08 -9.75 -26.76
N GLU A 96 -1.59 -10.52 -25.79
CA GLU A 96 -0.85 -11.77 -26.02
C GLU A 96 0.36 -11.64 -26.96
N ALA A 97 0.82 -10.42 -27.28
CA ALA A 97 1.98 -10.21 -28.12
C ALA A 97 3.26 -10.59 -27.38
N LYS A 98 4.28 -11.04 -28.12
CA LYS A 98 5.61 -11.31 -27.58
C LYS A 98 6.47 -10.07 -27.76
N LEU A 99 6.80 -9.40 -26.67
CA LEU A 99 7.64 -8.20 -26.59
C LEU A 99 8.91 -8.46 -25.77
N ILE A 100 9.34 -9.73 -25.68
CA ILE A 100 10.53 -10.15 -24.95
C ILE A 100 11.73 -9.33 -25.42
N ARG A 101 12.40 -8.63 -24.50
CA ARG A 101 13.55 -7.75 -24.80
C ARG A 101 13.27 -6.64 -25.81
N ALA A 102 12.01 -6.28 -26.04
CA ALA A 102 11.67 -5.13 -26.87
C ALA A 102 12.21 -3.84 -26.23
N LYS A 103 12.62 -2.87 -27.06
CA LYS A 103 13.09 -1.56 -26.60
C LYS A 103 11.97 -0.54 -26.76
N LEU A 104 11.24 -0.28 -25.70
CA LEU A 104 10.10 0.63 -25.61
C LEU A 104 10.45 1.93 -24.85
N ASN A 105 11.73 2.22 -24.66
CA ASN A 105 12.16 3.38 -23.89
C ASN A 105 11.63 4.69 -24.48
N GLY A 106 10.92 5.47 -23.66
CA GLY A 106 10.26 6.72 -24.06
C GLY A 106 9.08 6.56 -25.02
N ALA A 107 8.60 5.33 -25.26
CA ALA A 107 7.42 5.11 -26.09
C ALA A 107 6.14 5.63 -25.40
N ASP A 108 5.19 6.11 -26.18
CA ASP A 108 3.85 6.45 -25.71
C ASP A 108 2.96 5.23 -25.91
N LEU A 109 2.59 4.57 -24.83
CA LEU A 109 1.68 3.44 -24.74
C LEU A 109 0.39 3.82 -23.99
N THR A 110 0.02 5.11 -24.01
CA THR A 110 -1.19 5.60 -23.33
C THR A 110 -2.42 4.83 -23.80
N GLY A 111 -3.19 4.27 -22.86
CA GLY A 111 -4.36 3.45 -23.15
C GLY A 111 -4.10 2.17 -23.97
N ALA A 112 -2.85 1.74 -24.11
CA ALA A 112 -2.52 0.52 -24.84
C ALA A 112 -3.11 -0.72 -24.14
N ASN A 113 -3.58 -1.70 -24.92
CA ASN A 113 -4.00 -2.99 -24.40
C ASN A 113 -2.87 -4.00 -24.56
N LEU A 114 -2.21 -4.33 -23.45
CA LEU A 114 -1.09 -5.27 -23.34
C LEU A 114 -1.50 -6.51 -22.52
N ALA A 115 -2.80 -6.79 -22.37
CA ALA A 115 -3.27 -7.89 -21.54
C ALA A 115 -2.71 -9.24 -22.03
N GLY A 116 -2.11 -9.99 -21.11
CA GLY A 116 -1.44 -11.26 -21.39
C GLY A 116 -0.19 -11.17 -22.29
N ALA A 117 0.32 -9.97 -22.57
CA ALA A 117 1.55 -9.82 -23.35
C ALA A 117 2.79 -10.32 -22.58
N ASP A 118 3.78 -10.81 -23.31
CA ASP A 118 5.06 -11.24 -22.76
C ASP A 118 6.11 -10.13 -22.95
N LEU A 119 6.32 -9.34 -21.90
CA LEU A 119 7.22 -8.19 -21.82
C LEU A 119 8.51 -8.52 -21.06
N ARG A 120 8.86 -9.80 -20.90
CA ARG A 120 10.04 -10.20 -20.14
C ARG A 120 11.30 -9.51 -20.63
N SER A 121 12.04 -8.92 -19.69
CA SER A 121 13.25 -8.14 -19.95
C SER A 121 13.07 -6.99 -20.96
N ALA A 122 11.85 -6.48 -21.17
CA ALA A 122 11.62 -5.31 -22.00
C ALA A 122 12.18 -4.04 -21.33
N ASN A 123 12.65 -3.10 -22.14
CA ASN A 123 13.10 -1.80 -21.67
C ASN A 123 11.98 -0.78 -21.91
N LEU A 124 11.28 -0.40 -20.84
CA LEU A 124 10.17 0.55 -20.78
C LEU A 124 10.59 1.86 -20.08
N ARG A 125 11.89 2.14 -19.97
CA ARG A 125 12.39 3.34 -19.27
C ARG A 125 11.78 4.60 -19.84
N GLY A 126 11.17 5.41 -18.99
CA GLY A 126 10.54 6.68 -19.38
C GLY A 126 9.36 6.54 -20.36
N ALA A 127 8.82 5.34 -20.56
CA ALA A 127 7.62 5.15 -21.37
C ALA A 127 6.39 5.71 -20.64
N ASP A 128 5.41 6.20 -21.39
CA ASP A 128 4.12 6.60 -20.87
C ASP A 128 3.13 5.44 -21.04
N LEU A 129 2.71 4.81 -19.94
CA LEU A 129 1.72 3.74 -19.93
C LEU A 129 0.39 4.21 -19.31
N THR A 130 0.14 5.52 -19.25
CA THR A 130 -1.07 6.05 -18.59
C THR A 130 -2.34 5.35 -19.09
N GLY A 131 -3.09 4.75 -18.18
CA GLY A 131 -4.32 4.00 -18.49
C GLY A 131 -4.14 2.71 -19.29
N ALA A 132 -2.92 2.19 -19.45
CA ALA A 132 -2.68 0.94 -20.17
C ALA A 132 -3.17 -0.29 -19.38
N ASP A 133 -3.61 -1.32 -20.11
CA ASP A 133 -4.04 -2.59 -19.53
C ASP A 133 -2.93 -3.64 -19.66
N LEU A 134 -2.27 -3.96 -18.54
CA LEU A 134 -1.26 -5.02 -18.39
C LEU A 134 -1.80 -6.25 -17.65
N THR A 135 -3.13 -6.43 -17.61
CA THR A 135 -3.73 -7.55 -16.89
C THR A 135 -3.14 -8.89 -17.33
N GLY A 136 -2.57 -9.64 -16.38
CA GLY A 136 -1.97 -10.95 -16.64
C GLY A 136 -0.74 -10.94 -17.56
N ALA A 137 -0.15 -9.78 -17.84
CA ALA A 137 1.09 -9.69 -18.61
C ALA A 137 2.29 -10.23 -17.81
N ASP A 138 3.32 -10.70 -18.51
CA ASP A 138 4.58 -11.12 -17.90
C ASP A 138 5.64 -10.04 -18.11
N LEU A 139 5.97 -9.32 -17.04
CA LEU A 139 6.98 -8.26 -16.99
C LEU A 139 8.20 -8.68 -16.16
N ASP A 140 8.45 -9.98 -15.97
CA ASP A 140 9.62 -10.43 -15.22
C ASP A 140 10.91 -9.81 -15.84
N ASP A 141 11.77 -9.24 -14.99
CA ASP A 141 12.99 -8.51 -15.35
C ASP A 141 12.81 -7.25 -16.25
N ALA A 142 11.60 -6.72 -16.41
CA ALA A 142 11.38 -5.49 -17.17
C ALA A 142 11.89 -4.23 -16.42
N ASP A 143 12.39 -3.24 -17.16
CA ASP A 143 12.84 -1.96 -16.62
C ASP A 143 11.84 -0.85 -16.96
N LEU A 144 11.07 -0.41 -15.97
CA LEU A 144 10.12 0.71 -16.06
C LEU A 144 10.63 1.94 -15.31
N SER A 145 11.96 2.10 -15.17
CA SER A 145 12.51 3.27 -14.48
C SER A 145 12.04 4.57 -15.14
N GLY A 146 11.50 5.49 -14.34
CA GLY A 146 10.98 6.77 -14.81
C GLY A 146 9.72 6.68 -15.69
N ALA A 147 9.09 5.50 -15.81
CA ALA A 147 7.85 5.36 -16.58
C ALA A 147 6.68 6.07 -15.87
N ILE A 148 5.71 6.54 -16.66
CA ILE A 148 4.45 7.06 -16.16
C ILE A 148 3.45 5.92 -16.18
N LEU A 149 3.02 5.48 -15.00
CA LEU A 149 2.17 4.30 -14.78
C LEU A 149 0.82 4.69 -14.18
N GLN A 150 0.44 5.96 -14.32
CA GLN A 150 -0.81 6.45 -13.79
C GLN A 150 -1.99 5.64 -14.37
N ASP A 151 -2.95 5.25 -13.53
CA ASP A 151 -4.12 4.46 -13.95
C ASP A 151 -3.80 3.11 -14.63
N THR A 152 -2.54 2.65 -14.59
CA THR A 152 -2.12 1.43 -15.27
C THR A 152 -2.60 0.20 -14.51
N ASN A 153 -3.13 -0.77 -15.22
CA ASN A 153 -3.67 -1.99 -14.62
C ASN A 153 -2.65 -3.15 -14.71
N PHE A 154 -1.97 -3.46 -13.61
CA PHE A 154 -1.05 -4.61 -13.45
C PHE A 154 -1.72 -5.83 -12.82
N ASN A 155 -3.06 -5.88 -12.75
CA ASN A 155 -3.74 -6.96 -12.03
C ASN A 155 -3.33 -8.34 -12.54
N ARG A 156 -2.93 -9.21 -11.60
CA ARG A 156 -2.44 -10.57 -11.88
C ARG A 156 -1.21 -10.64 -12.81
N ALA A 157 -0.52 -9.53 -13.05
CA ALA A 157 0.71 -9.52 -13.82
C ALA A 157 1.84 -10.24 -13.06
N LEU A 158 2.80 -10.77 -13.80
CA LEU A 158 4.06 -11.27 -13.24
C LEU A 158 5.07 -10.12 -13.31
N VAL A 159 5.59 -9.72 -12.15
CA VAL A 159 6.47 -8.55 -12.03
C VAL A 159 7.74 -8.87 -11.23
N ARG A 160 8.22 -10.12 -11.32
CA ARG A 160 9.41 -10.53 -10.54
C ARG A 160 10.63 -9.77 -11.03
N ARG A 161 11.36 -9.15 -10.10
CA ARG A 161 12.57 -8.35 -10.41
C ARG A 161 12.31 -7.19 -11.37
N ILE A 162 11.08 -6.67 -11.39
CA ILE A 162 10.75 -5.43 -12.11
C ILE A 162 11.53 -4.25 -11.50
N THR A 163 11.93 -3.29 -12.33
CA THR A 163 12.55 -2.03 -11.85
C THR A 163 11.57 -0.88 -12.01
N LEU A 164 11.20 -0.24 -10.89
CA LEU A 164 10.24 0.88 -10.84
C LEU A 164 10.88 2.18 -10.31
N LYS A 165 12.21 2.28 -10.35
CA LYS A 165 12.93 3.46 -9.83
C LYS A 165 12.44 4.73 -10.53
N ASP A 166 12.09 5.74 -9.76
CA ASP A 166 11.61 7.04 -10.24
C ASP A 166 10.30 6.96 -11.07
N ALA A 167 9.59 5.83 -11.06
CA ALA A 167 8.32 5.67 -11.76
C ALA A 167 7.18 6.42 -11.05
N VAL A 168 6.18 6.88 -11.81
CA VAL A 168 4.98 7.54 -11.28
C VAL A 168 3.84 6.53 -11.27
N LEU A 169 3.34 6.17 -10.07
CA LEU A 169 2.41 5.06 -9.87
C LEU A 169 1.00 5.50 -9.44
N TYR A 170 0.69 6.80 -9.42
CA TYR A 170 -0.60 7.31 -8.93
C TYR A 170 -1.81 6.57 -9.55
N GLU A 171 -2.73 6.05 -8.73
CA GLU A 171 -3.89 5.25 -9.16
C GLU A 171 -3.57 3.96 -9.96
N ALA A 172 -2.32 3.53 -9.98
CA ALA A 172 -1.94 2.23 -10.54
C ALA A 172 -2.53 1.08 -9.73
N LYS A 173 -2.83 -0.03 -10.40
CA LYS A 173 -3.51 -1.18 -9.80
C LYS A 173 -2.61 -2.41 -9.82
N PHE A 174 -2.21 -2.85 -8.64
CA PHE A 174 -1.50 -4.10 -8.38
C PHE A 174 -2.40 -4.99 -7.53
N VAL A 175 -3.54 -5.43 -8.06
CA VAL A 175 -4.47 -6.31 -7.33
C VAL A 175 -4.13 -7.77 -7.59
N ASN A 176 -3.98 -8.56 -6.53
CA ASN A 176 -3.56 -9.97 -6.58
C ASN A 176 -2.24 -10.19 -7.34
N VAL A 177 -1.24 -9.36 -7.04
CA VAL A 177 0.10 -9.40 -7.64
C VAL A 177 1.12 -9.83 -6.58
N TYR A 178 2.11 -10.61 -6.99
CA TYR A 178 3.29 -10.88 -6.16
C TYR A 178 4.34 -9.79 -6.42
N LEU A 179 4.53 -8.91 -5.44
CA LEU A 179 5.54 -7.85 -5.43
C LEU A 179 6.70 -8.15 -4.48
N GLY A 180 6.73 -9.35 -3.88
CA GLY A 180 7.80 -9.73 -2.98
C GLY A 180 9.17 -9.59 -3.62
N GLU A 181 10.13 -9.14 -2.82
CA GLU A 181 11.52 -8.84 -3.24
C GLU A 181 11.66 -7.65 -4.23
N THR A 182 10.57 -6.95 -4.56
CA THR A 182 10.62 -5.75 -5.42
C THR A 182 11.12 -4.53 -4.64
N ASN A 183 11.87 -3.66 -5.30
CA ASN A 183 12.26 -2.38 -4.71
C ASN A 183 11.29 -1.27 -5.12
N LEU A 184 10.51 -0.80 -4.16
CA LEU A 184 9.57 0.31 -4.23
C LEU A 184 10.00 1.49 -3.34
N GLY A 185 11.26 1.51 -2.89
CA GLY A 185 11.79 2.52 -1.97
C GLY A 185 11.77 3.93 -2.56
N GLY A 186 11.38 4.90 -1.73
CA GLY A 186 11.32 6.32 -2.08
C GLY A 186 10.20 6.73 -3.05
N LEU A 187 9.38 5.78 -3.50
CA LEU A 187 8.26 6.07 -4.40
C LEU A 187 7.08 6.68 -3.64
N ASP A 188 6.32 7.53 -4.33
CA ASP A 188 4.99 7.93 -3.90
C ASP A 188 4.00 6.86 -4.33
N LEU A 189 3.45 6.15 -3.33
CA LEU A 189 2.55 5.02 -3.49
C LEU A 189 1.16 5.32 -2.94
N ARG A 190 0.85 6.60 -2.70
CA ARG A 190 -0.51 7.03 -2.38
C ARG A 190 -1.44 6.69 -3.55
N GLU A 191 -2.66 6.30 -3.21
CA GLU A 191 -3.70 5.89 -4.17
C GLU A 191 -3.35 4.65 -5.02
N VAL A 192 -2.25 3.95 -4.74
CA VAL A 192 -1.94 2.67 -5.40
C VAL A 192 -2.76 1.56 -4.76
N ASP A 193 -3.45 0.78 -5.60
CA ASP A 193 -4.27 -0.34 -5.15
C ASP A 193 -3.43 -1.63 -5.05
N PHE A 194 -3.12 -2.05 -3.82
CA PHE A 194 -2.38 -3.28 -3.53
C PHE A 194 -3.28 -4.43 -3.04
N ARG A 195 -4.61 -4.34 -3.18
CA ARG A 195 -5.51 -5.31 -2.54
C ARG A 195 -5.21 -6.76 -2.95
N GLY A 196 -5.11 -7.63 -1.94
CA GLY A 196 -4.82 -9.05 -2.13
C GLY A 196 -3.40 -9.36 -2.62
N SER A 197 -2.52 -8.36 -2.74
CA SER A 197 -1.14 -8.56 -3.17
C SER A 197 -0.23 -9.03 -2.05
N ASP A 198 0.86 -9.66 -2.46
CA ASP A 198 1.90 -10.14 -1.55
C ASP A 198 3.12 -9.21 -1.64
N LEU A 199 3.37 -8.47 -0.56
CA LEU A 199 4.50 -7.56 -0.40
C LEU A 199 5.52 -8.12 0.62
N SER A 200 5.54 -9.44 0.83
CA SER A 200 6.54 -10.07 1.69
C SER A 200 7.95 -9.81 1.14
N ASN A 201 8.92 -9.47 1.98
CA ASN A 201 10.30 -9.14 1.58
C ASN A 201 10.44 -7.95 0.61
N VAL A 202 9.40 -7.13 0.43
CA VAL A 202 9.49 -5.91 -0.40
C VAL A 202 10.43 -4.90 0.26
N VAL A 203 11.06 -4.04 -0.55
CA VAL A 203 11.79 -2.87 -0.05
C VAL A 203 10.95 -1.61 -0.29
N LEU A 204 10.52 -0.97 0.79
CA LEU A 204 9.66 0.22 0.83
C LEU A 204 10.30 1.39 1.59
N ARG A 205 11.62 1.36 1.79
CA ARG A 205 12.37 2.38 2.53
C ARG A 205 12.01 3.80 2.07
N GLY A 206 11.56 4.64 3.00
CA GLY A 206 11.23 6.04 2.74
C GLY A 206 10.11 6.28 1.71
N SER A 207 9.35 5.24 1.34
CA SER A 207 8.20 5.41 0.43
C SER A 207 7.02 6.07 1.14
N ASN A 208 6.10 6.62 0.36
CA ASN A 208 4.90 7.28 0.86
C ASN A 208 3.65 6.43 0.59
N LEU A 209 3.06 5.88 1.64
CA LEU A 209 1.83 5.08 1.65
C LEU A 209 0.75 5.73 2.54
N GLU A 210 0.81 7.05 2.73
CA GLU A 210 -0.15 7.80 3.52
C GLU A 210 -1.60 7.55 3.03
N ALA A 211 -2.49 7.28 3.98
CA ALA A 211 -3.92 7.07 3.75
C ALA A 211 -4.26 5.95 2.74
N THR A 212 -3.33 5.04 2.47
CA THR A 212 -3.57 3.91 1.58
C THR A 212 -4.38 2.80 2.26
N ASP A 213 -5.20 2.11 1.47
CA ASP A 213 -5.91 0.92 1.92
C ASP A 213 -5.03 -0.32 1.75
N LEU A 214 -4.59 -0.86 2.88
CA LEU A 214 -3.65 -1.96 3.01
C LEU A 214 -4.22 -3.05 3.95
N GLU A 215 -5.55 -3.17 4.02
CA GLU A 215 -6.23 -4.19 4.81
C GLU A 215 -5.72 -5.60 4.44
N GLY A 216 -5.32 -6.36 5.46
CA GLY A 216 -4.87 -7.75 5.32
C GLY A 216 -3.59 -7.92 4.52
N ILE A 217 -2.87 -6.83 4.20
CA ILE A 217 -1.69 -6.90 3.35
C ILE A 217 -0.55 -7.67 4.02
N LYS A 218 0.28 -8.28 3.18
CA LYS A 218 1.42 -9.09 3.59
C LYS A 218 2.71 -8.29 3.50
N PHE A 219 3.27 -7.92 4.65
CA PHE A 219 4.57 -7.24 4.81
C PHE A 219 5.58 -8.09 5.60
N GLN A 220 5.43 -9.42 5.58
CA GLN A 220 6.36 -10.31 6.29
C GLN A 220 7.78 -10.04 5.84
N GLN A 221 8.68 -9.80 6.78
CA GLN A 221 10.11 -9.53 6.50
C GLN A 221 10.36 -8.34 5.56
N ALA A 222 9.37 -7.47 5.34
CA ALA A 222 9.52 -6.29 4.49
C ALA A 222 10.47 -5.26 5.13
N ASP A 223 11.15 -4.50 4.28
CA ASP A 223 11.99 -3.36 4.67
C ASP A 223 11.22 -2.06 4.51
N LEU A 224 10.64 -1.59 5.61
CA LEU A 224 9.74 -0.44 5.74
C LEU A 224 10.41 0.72 6.50
N GLN A 225 11.75 0.79 6.51
CA GLN A 225 12.44 1.83 7.28
C GLN A 225 12.06 3.24 6.80
N GLY A 226 11.64 4.09 7.74
CA GLY A 226 11.23 5.46 7.46
C GLY A 226 10.03 5.60 6.51
N VAL A 227 9.25 4.54 6.29
CA VAL A 227 8.04 4.60 5.46
C VAL A 227 7.01 5.53 6.08
N ASN A 228 6.28 6.28 5.25
CA ASN A 228 5.11 7.03 5.69
C ASN A 228 3.85 6.18 5.50
N LEU A 229 3.25 5.75 6.60
CA LEU A 229 1.99 4.99 6.69
C LEU A 229 0.94 5.77 7.50
N GLN A 230 1.08 7.09 7.63
CA GLN A 230 0.13 7.91 8.37
C GLN A 230 -1.29 7.69 7.85
N ARG A 231 -2.26 7.52 8.75
CA ARG A 231 -3.68 7.32 8.43
C ARG A 231 -3.99 6.12 7.52
N ALA A 232 -3.04 5.22 7.28
CA ALA A 232 -3.25 4.05 6.44
C ALA A 232 -4.20 3.05 7.14
N ASN A 233 -5.01 2.35 6.35
CA ASN A 233 -5.76 1.20 6.84
C ASN A 233 -4.86 -0.05 6.79
N LEU A 234 -4.43 -0.54 7.94
CA LEU A 234 -3.57 -1.71 8.13
C LEU A 234 -4.27 -2.78 8.98
N GLU A 235 -5.60 -2.76 9.03
CA GLU A 235 -6.37 -3.78 9.75
C GLU A 235 -5.98 -5.17 9.22
N TRP A 236 -5.72 -6.13 10.11
CA TRP A 236 -5.27 -7.49 9.76
C TRP A 236 -3.94 -7.61 8.99
N ALA A 237 -3.20 -6.51 8.77
CA ALA A 237 -1.93 -6.55 8.06
C ALA A 237 -0.89 -7.42 8.81
N ASN A 238 -0.01 -8.06 8.05
CA ASN A 238 1.04 -8.90 8.60
C ASN A 238 2.43 -8.29 8.41
N PHE A 239 2.96 -7.70 9.48
CA PHE A 239 4.29 -7.13 9.61
C PHE A 239 5.27 -8.06 10.36
N SER A 240 4.98 -9.37 10.45
CA SER A 240 5.84 -10.27 11.22
C SER A 240 7.28 -10.23 10.70
N GLN A 241 8.23 -10.03 11.64
CA GLN A 241 9.67 -9.86 11.35
C GLN A 241 10.01 -8.69 10.41
N ALA A 242 9.12 -7.72 10.21
CA ALA A 242 9.39 -6.57 9.36
C ALA A 242 10.37 -5.57 10.00
N HIS A 243 11.12 -4.85 9.16
CA HIS A 243 12.02 -3.77 9.55
C HIS A 243 11.31 -2.43 9.39
N MET A 244 10.84 -1.83 10.48
CA MET A 244 10.00 -0.63 10.49
C MET A 244 10.66 0.52 11.27
N GLN A 245 11.99 0.55 11.32
CA GLN A 245 12.70 1.56 12.10
C GLN A 245 12.39 2.97 11.58
N GLY A 246 11.96 3.87 12.47
CA GLY A 246 11.58 5.23 12.13
C GLY A 246 10.35 5.37 11.24
N ALA A 247 9.57 4.30 11.03
CA ALA A 247 8.33 4.37 10.27
C ALA A 247 7.33 5.33 10.93
N ASP A 248 6.59 6.08 10.12
CA ASP A 248 5.55 6.99 10.58
C ASP A 248 4.17 6.36 10.37
N LEU A 249 3.57 5.87 11.44
CA LEU A 249 2.25 5.23 11.45
C LEU A 249 1.21 6.10 12.16
N THR A 250 1.48 7.41 12.34
CA THR A 250 0.59 8.30 13.10
C THR A 250 -0.86 8.19 12.59
N SER A 251 -1.79 7.97 13.53
CA SER A 251 -3.23 7.80 13.27
C SER A 251 -3.61 6.67 12.30
N ALA A 252 -2.73 5.69 12.06
CA ALA A 252 -3.05 4.50 11.26
C ALA A 252 -3.91 3.49 12.04
N ASP A 253 -4.68 2.68 11.32
CA ASP A 253 -5.43 1.56 11.89
C ASP A 253 -4.62 0.27 11.76
N LEU A 254 -4.02 -0.20 12.85
CA LEU A 254 -3.32 -1.49 12.98
C LEU A 254 -4.11 -2.49 13.82
N SER A 255 -5.44 -2.34 13.93
CA SER A 255 -6.22 -3.28 14.71
C SER A 255 -6.11 -4.70 14.12
N ASN A 256 -5.94 -5.68 15.01
CA ASN A 256 -5.67 -7.08 14.67
C ASN A 256 -4.36 -7.37 13.90
N ALA A 257 -3.51 -6.37 13.64
CA ALA A 257 -2.28 -6.56 12.87
C ALA A 257 -1.27 -7.50 13.59
N ASP A 258 -0.50 -8.23 12.80
CA ASP A 258 0.56 -9.12 13.29
C ASP A 258 1.93 -8.46 13.14
N LEU A 259 2.50 -7.97 14.24
CA LEU A 259 3.83 -7.36 14.32
C LEU A 259 4.83 -8.22 15.10
N ARG A 260 4.62 -9.54 15.17
CA ARG A 260 5.49 -10.44 15.96
C ARG A 260 6.94 -10.35 15.48
N GLY A 261 7.84 -10.01 16.41
CA GLY A 261 9.27 -9.85 16.13
C GLY A 261 9.62 -8.70 15.19
N ALA A 262 8.68 -7.80 14.87
CA ALA A 262 8.98 -6.63 14.07
C ALA A 262 9.92 -5.66 14.81
N ASN A 263 10.69 -4.89 14.06
CA ASN A 263 11.55 -3.84 14.60
C ASN A 263 10.96 -2.45 14.31
N LEU A 264 10.30 -1.88 15.31
CA LEU A 264 9.65 -0.57 15.33
C LEU A 264 10.48 0.47 16.10
N HIS A 265 11.79 0.26 16.22
CA HIS A 265 12.65 1.23 16.91
C HIS A 265 12.51 2.63 16.30
N LEU A 266 12.27 3.66 17.13
CA LEU A 266 12.01 5.05 16.72
C LEU A 266 10.74 5.27 15.87
N ALA A 267 9.85 4.28 15.76
CA ALA A 267 8.61 4.44 15.02
C ALA A 267 7.64 5.42 15.72
N LYS A 268 6.90 6.18 14.92
CA LYS A 268 5.81 7.03 15.40
C LYS A 268 4.50 6.28 15.27
N LEU A 269 3.82 6.07 16.38
CA LEU A 269 2.55 5.35 16.50
C LEU A 269 1.54 6.17 17.31
N ALA A 270 1.72 7.50 17.37
CA ALA A 270 0.79 8.37 18.07
C ALA A 270 -0.62 8.24 17.47
N GLU A 271 -1.62 8.17 18.34
CA GLU A 271 -3.04 8.06 17.98
C GLU A 271 -3.40 6.86 17.09
N THR A 272 -2.55 5.83 17.04
CA THR A 272 -2.86 4.60 16.29
C THR A 272 -3.95 3.78 16.96
N ASP A 273 -4.77 3.13 16.14
CA ASP A 273 -5.58 2.01 16.61
C ASP A 273 -4.73 0.74 16.55
N MET A 274 -4.46 0.10 17.68
CA MET A 274 -3.71 -1.14 17.78
C MET A 274 -4.47 -2.18 18.60
N ARG A 275 -5.81 -2.10 18.61
CA ARG A 275 -6.65 -3.03 19.35
C ARG A 275 -6.38 -4.45 18.89
N GLU A 276 -6.15 -5.34 19.85
CA GLU A 276 -5.89 -6.76 19.61
C GLU A 276 -4.66 -7.05 18.71
N ALA A 277 -3.80 -6.05 18.46
CA ALA A 277 -2.57 -6.21 17.70
C ALA A 277 -1.57 -7.15 18.40
N ARG A 278 -0.76 -7.87 17.63
CA ARG A 278 0.17 -8.89 18.14
C ARG A 278 1.62 -8.44 17.98
N LEU A 279 2.24 -7.99 19.07
CA LEU A 279 3.61 -7.47 19.09
C LEU A 279 4.61 -8.40 19.80
N ARG A 280 4.28 -9.68 20.01
CA ARG A 280 5.14 -10.60 20.79
C ARG A 280 6.59 -10.56 20.31
N GLY A 281 7.52 -10.22 21.21
CA GLY A 281 8.95 -10.18 20.91
C GLY A 281 9.40 -9.03 19.99
N ALA A 282 8.53 -8.06 19.70
CA ALA A 282 8.89 -6.91 18.89
C ALA A 282 9.85 -5.97 19.64
N ASN A 283 10.71 -5.28 18.89
CA ASN A 283 11.48 -4.16 19.41
C ASN A 283 10.72 -2.87 19.12
N ILE A 284 10.21 -2.22 20.16
CA ILE A 284 9.48 -0.95 20.12
C ILE A 284 10.24 0.15 20.88
N SER A 285 11.55 0.00 21.07
CA SER A 285 12.37 0.96 21.82
C SER A 285 12.36 2.35 21.17
N ASP A 286 12.23 3.39 21.98
CA ASP A 286 12.17 4.80 21.58
C ASP A 286 10.99 5.12 20.63
N ALA A 287 10.01 4.22 20.52
CA ALA A 287 8.78 4.47 19.76
C ALA A 287 7.79 5.34 20.53
N ASP A 288 6.97 6.09 19.81
CA ASP A 288 5.94 6.97 20.38
C ASP A 288 4.54 6.40 20.18
N PHE A 289 3.91 5.91 21.25
CA PHE A 289 2.52 5.44 21.30
C PHE A 289 1.60 6.44 22.01
N THR A 290 1.93 7.74 22.01
CA THR A 290 1.12 8.78 22.63
C THR A 290 -0.34 8.71 22.14
N GLY A 291 -1.28 8.52 23.06
CA GLY A 291 -2.71 8.44 22.75
C GLY A 291 -3.15 7.21 21.96
N ALA A 292 -2.28 6.22 21.72
CA ALA A 292 -2.62 5.02 20.98
C ALA A 292 -3.64 4.13 21.73
N ASP A 293 -4.48 3.42 20.99
CA ASP A 293 -5.42 2.43 21.50
C ASP A 293 -4.81 1.03 21.41
N LEU A 294 -4.25 0.53 22.51
CA LEU A 294 -3.62 -0.78 22.64
C LEU A 294 -4.52 -1.77 23.39
N ARG A 295 -5.84 -1.55 23.43
CA ARG A 295 -6.74 -2.43 24.20
C ARG A 295 -6.60 -3.88 23.76
N LYS A 296 -6.35 -4.75 24.73
CA LYS A 296 -6.10 -6.19 24.53
C LYS A 296 -4.94 -6.53 23.57
N ALA A 297 -4.06 -5.58 23.26
CA ALA A 297 -2.88 -5.87 22.45
C ALA A 297 -1.95 -6.84 23.19
N ASN A 298 -1.22 -7.66 22.44
CA ASN A 298 -0.25 -8.60 22.97
C ASN A 298 1.18 -8.07 22.81
N LEU A 299 1.69 -7.44 23.85
CA LEU A 299 3.06 -6.94 23.98
C LEU A 299 3.96 -7.90 24.78
N PHE A 300 3.64 -9.20 24.81
CA PHE A 300 4.43 -10.16 25.57
C PHE A 300 5.90 -10.19 25.11
N ALA A 301 6.82 -10.07 26.07
CA ALA A 301 8.27 -10.10 25.84
C ALA A 301 8.79 -9.09 24.80
N VAL A 302 8.17 -7.91 24.71
CA VAL A 302 8.70 -6.80 23.89
C VAL A 302 9.93 -6.16 24.54
N THR A 303 10.75 -5.49 23.73
CA THR A 303 11.75 -4.52 24.19
C THR A 303 11.22 -3.12 23.90
N ALA A 304 10.89 -2.36 24.93
CA ALA A 304 10.20 -1.07 24.87
C ALA A 304 10.97 0.03 25.62
N LEU A 305 12.30 0.02 25.51
CA LEU A 305 13.17 0.95 26.21
C LEU A 305 12.83 2.39 25.82
N ARG A 306 12.61 3.27 26.79
CA ARG A 306 12.34 4.71 26.58
C ARG A 306 11.17 5.01 25.63
N SER A 307 10.23 4.10 25.47
CA SER A 307 9.05 4.30 24.63
C SER A 307 8.02 5.20 25.31
N GLY A 308 7.33 6.03 24.52
CA GLY A 308 6.23 6.87 24.99
C GLY A 308 4.90 6.12 24.94
N PHE A 309 4.15 6.11 26.04
CA PHE A 309 2.78 5.56 26.15
C PHE A 309 1.85 6.56 26.84
N ALA A 310 2.19 7.84 26.83
CA ALA A 310 1.41 8.84 27.54
C ALA A 310 0.00 8.90 26.95
N TRP A 311 -1.01 8.96 27.82
CA TRP A 311 -2.44 8.96 27.46
C TRP A 311 -2.93 7.74 26.65
N ALA A 312 -2.10 6.71 26.46
CA ALA A 312 -2.47 5.51 25.72
C ALA A 312 -3.51 4.67 26.49
N ASP A 313 -4.34 3.94 25.73
CA ASP A 313 -5.32 3.00 26.27
C ASP A 313 -4.81 1.56 26.18
N LEU A 314 -4.28 1.05 27.29
CA LEU A 314 -3.73 -0.31 27.39
C LEU A 314 -4.69 -1.27 28.10
N ARG A 315 -5.99 -0.97 28.20
CA ARG A 315 -6.92 -1.81 28.99
C ARG A 315 -6.91 -3.27 28.51
N GLY A 316 -6.63 -4.17 29.44
CA GLY A 316 -6.55 -5.61 29.17
C GLY A 316 -5.37 -6.04 28.29
N ALA A 317 -4.39 -5.18 28.03
CA ALA A 317 -3.21 -5.52 27.24
C ALA A 317 -2.26 -6.46 28.01
N MET A 318 -1.56 -7.32 27.27
CA MET A 318 -0.59 -8.27 27.81
C MET A 318 0.83 -7.72 27.65
N LEU A 319 1.44 -7.28 28.74
CA LEU A 319 2.77 -6.67 28.80
C LEU A 319 3.79 -7.60 29.51
N SER A 320 3.40 -8.83 29.85
CA SER A 320 4.20 -9.74 30.67
C SER A 320 5.59 -9.99 30.04
N LYS A 321 6.61 -10.04 30.89
CA LYS A 321 8.02 -10.25 30.52
C LYS A 321 8.60 -9.21 29.55
N GLY A 322 7.91 -8.11 29.28
CA GLY A 322 8.47 -7.00 28.51
C GLY A 322 9.48 -6.19 29.31
N ASP A 323 10.40 -5.56 28.59
CA ASP A 323 11.34 -4.58 29.14
C ASP A 323 10.87 -3.17 28.79
N TYR A 324 10.39 -2.44 29.78
CA TYR A 324 9.86 -1.09 29.69
C TYR A 324 10.74 -0.09 30.43
N SER A 325 12.05 -0.35 30.48
CA SER A 325 12.96 0.51 31.21
C SER A 325 12.99 1.92 30.62
N GLY A 326 12.76 2.93 31.46
CA GLY A 326 12.66 4.34 31.08
C GLY A 326 11.43 4.72 30.26
N SER A 327 10.45 3.82 30.04
CA SER A 327 9.24 4.14 29.28
C SER A 327 8.33 5.11 30.04
N LEU A 328 7.49 5.84 29.30
CA LEU A 328 6.63 6.91 29.83
C LEU A 328 5.14 6.54 29.71
N PHE A 329 4.53 6.05 30.79
CA PHE A 329 3.11 5.70 30.89
C PHE A 329 2.26 6.79 31.55
N ARG A 330 2.65 8.06 31.40
CA ARG A 330 1.95 9.17 32.08
C ARG A 330 0.48 9.22 31.66
N ASP A 331 -0.43 9.29 32.63
CA ASP A 331 -1.89 9.34 32.40
C ASP A 331 -2.42 8.17 31.55
N ALA A 332 -1.66 7.07 31.42
CA ALA A 332 -2.07 5.91 30.64
C ALA A 332 -3.20 5.13 31.34
N LYS A 333 -4.15 4.63 30.57
CA LYS A 333 -5.22 3.75 31.05
C LYS A 333 -4.69 2.32 31.04
N MET A 334 -4.33 1.80 32.20
CA MET A 334 -3.69 0.49 32.34
C MET A 334 -4.54 -0.47 33.18
N GLN A 335 -5.87 -0.35 33.13
CA GLN A 335 -6.74 -1.20 33.93
C GLN A 335 -6.70 -2.63 33.38
N ARG A 336 -6.59 -3.62 34.28
CA ARG A 336 -6.53 -5.04 33.95
C ARG A 336 -5.35 -5.42 33.04
N VAL A 337 -4.27 -4.63 33.03
CA VAL A 337 -3.05 -5.01 32.29
C VAL A 337 -2.37 -6.21 32.96
N GLU A 338 -1.75 -7.05 32.14
CA GLU A 338 -0.91 -8.15 32.61
C GLU A 338 0.57 -7.73 32.52
N LEU A 339 1.21 -7.47 33.65
CA LEU A 339 2.59 -6.97 33.73
C LEU A 339 3.54 -7.98 34.41
N GLN A 340 3.13 -9.24 34.51
CA GLN A 340 3.85 -10.23 35.30
C GLN A 340 5.29 -10.37 34.80
N ARG A 341 6.23 -10.24 35.73
CA ARG A 341 7.68 -10.32 35.47
C ARG A 341 8.18 -9.30 34.43
N ALA A 342 7.45 -8.22 34.19
CA ALA A 342 7.92 -7.10 33.38
C ALA A 342 8.95 -6.27 34.14
N VAL A 343 9.75 -5.50 33.41
CA VAL A 343 10.79 -4.61 33.93
C VAL A 343 10.32 -3.18 33.70
N LEU A 344 10.12 -2.41 34.77
CA LEU A 344 9.71 -0.99 34.74
C LEU A 344 10.81 -0.12 35.36
N GLU A 345 12.08 -0.51 35.22
CA GLU A 345 13.20 0.24 35.79
C GLU A 345 13.23 1.66 35.23
N ASP A 346 13.32 2.67 36.09
CA ASP A 346 13.29 4.09 35.74
C ASP A 346 12.05 4.55 34.94
N ALA A 347 11.02 3.70 34.79
CA ALA A 347 9.81 4.03 34.05
C ALA A 347 8.98 5.09 34.79
N SER A 348 8.22 5.89 34.04
CA SER A 348 7.27 6.85 34.62
C SER A 348 5.84 6.33 34.48
N LEU A 349 5.22 6.00 35.60
CA LEU A 349 3.81 5.58 35.72
C LEU A 349 2.96 6.70 36.32
N MET A 350 3.41 7.96 36.22
CA MET A 350 2.74 9.09 36.86
C MET A 350 1.27 9.18 36.43
N ALA A 351 0.36 9.19 37.39
CA ALA A 351 -1.09 9.20 37.16
C ALA A 351 -1.64 8.04 36.30
N ALA A 352 -0.88 6.97 36.08
CA ALA A 352 -1.36 5.79 35.38
C ALA A 352 -2.45 5.06 36.21
N ASP A 353 -3.47 4.54 35.53
CA ASP A 353 -4.55 3.80 36.19
C ASP A 353 -4.31 2.30 36.10
N LEU A 354 -3.73 1.71 37.14
CA LEU A 354 -3.36 0.29 37.25
C LEU A 354 -4.43 -0.54 37.99
N ARG A 355 -5.69 -0.11 37.96
CA ARG A 355 -6.79 -0.86 38.58
C ARG A 355 -6.87 -2.28 38.07
N ASP A 356 -7.03 -3.24 38.97
CA ASP A 356 -7.12 -4.67 38.65
C ASP A 356 -5.90 -5.22 37.86
N ALA A 357 -4.76 -4.52 37.87
CA ALA A 357 -3.59 -4.94 37.11
C ALA A 357 -2.88 -6.12 37.81
N ASP A 358 -2.35 -7.06 37.01
CA ASP A 358 -1.52 -8.15 37.51
C ASP A 358 -0.04 -7.75 37.43
N LEU A 359 0.52 -7.36 38.56
CA LEU A 359 1.89 -6.82 38.72
C LEU A 359 2.83 -7.85 39.37
N ARG A 360 2.48 -9.14 39.31
CA ARG A 360 3.24 -10.17 40.00
C ARG A 360 4.66 -10.31 39.46
N GLY A 361 5.65 -10.16 40.33
CA GLY A 361 7.05 -10.26 39.95
C GLY A 361 7.58 -9.10 39.09
N THR A 362 6.79 -8.05 38.87
CA THR A 362 7.19 -6.85 38.12
C THR A 362 8.27 -6.09 38.88
N ASP A 363 9.27 -5.56 38.17
CA ASP A 363 10.36 -4.77 38.76
C ASP A 363 10.09 -3.27 38.66
N PHE A 364 10.09 -2.57 39.79
CA PHE A 364 9.81 -1.14 39.92
C PHE A 364 11.04 -0.31 40.31
N LEU A 365 12.26 -0.81 40.12
CA LEU A 365 13.47 -0.07 40.52
C LEU A 365 13.46 1.36 39.97
N ASN A 366 13.47 2.36 40.87
CA ASN A 366 13.41 3.79 40.54
C ASN A 366 12.20 4.27 39.70
N ALA A 367 11.20 3.41 39.50
CA ALA A 367 9.98 3.77 38.78
C ALA A 367 9.28 4.95 39.48
N ASP A 368 8.73 5.89 38.73
CA ASP A 368 7.98 7.02 39.26
C ASP A 368 6.49 6.71 39.25
N ILE A 369 5.92 6.48 40.43
CA ILE A 369 4.52 6.04 40.59
C ILE A 369 3.62 7.12 41.21
N ARG A 370 4.05 8.40 41.17
CA ARG A 370 3.26 9.51 41.75
C ARG A 370 1.87 9.59 41.13
N GLY A 371 0.83 9.52 41.96
CA GLY A 371 -0.56 9.59 41.53
C GLY A 371 -1.08 8.34 40.82
N ALA A 372 -0.24 7.32 40.60
CA ALA A 372 -0.67 6.06 40.02
C ALA A 372 -1.70 5.38 40.93
N ASN A 373 -2.68 4.71 40.33
CA ASN A 373 -3.79 4.09 41.05
C ASN A 373 -3.66 2.56 41.05
N PHE A 374 -3.44 1.98 42.22
CA PHE A 374 -3.22 0.54 42.42
C PHE A 374 -4.41 -0.21 43.01
N LEU A 375 -5.62 0.38 42.95
CA LEU A 375 -6.82 -0.26 43.52
C LEU A 375 -7.01 -1.66 42.92
N ASP A 376 -7.08 -2.67 43.79
CA ASP A 376 -7.24 -4.09 43.45
C ASP A 376 -6.12 -4.67 42.56
N ALA A 377 -4.95 -4.03 42.48
CA ALA A 377 -3.80 -4.56 41.75
C ALA A 377 -3.10 -5.70 42.52
N ASP A 378 -2.74 -6.77 41.82
CA ASP A 378 -1.99 -7.91 42.40
C ASP A 378 -0.48 -7.62 42.37
N LEU A 379 0.08 -7.24 43.52
CA LEU A 379 1.51 -6.94 43.70
C LEU A 379 2.32 -8.15 44.18
N GLY A 380 1.79 -9.37 44.06
CA GLY A 380 2.44 -10.58 44.56
C GLY A 380 3.87 -10.76 44.06
N ARG A 381 4.84 -10.70 44.99
CA ARG A 381 6.29 -10.78 44.69
C ARG A 381 6.81 -9.67 43.77
N ALA A 382 6.15 -8.51 43.70
CA ALA A 382 6.69 -7.33 43.02
C ALA A 382 8.08 -6.99 43.59
N LYS A 383 9.01 -6.59 42.71
CA LYS A 383 10.40 -6.32 43.07
C LYS A 383 10.65 -4.83 43.14
N ASN A 384 11.52 -4.43 44.06
CA ASN A 384 12.00 -3.05 44.21
C ASN A 384 10.89 -1.98 44.36
N LEU A 385 9.64 -2.34 44.68
CA LEU A 385 8.54 -1.38 44.84
C LEU A 385 8.85 -0.33 45.91
N PHE A 386 9.49 -0.71 47.00
CA PHE A 386 9.94 0.20 48.06
C PHE A 386 11.03 1.21 47.61
N LYS A 387 11.65 0.98 46.44
CA LYS A 387 12.61 1.90 45.81
C LYS A 387 11.94 2.78 44.73
N ALA A 388 10.64 2.61 44.49
CA ALA A 388 9.90 3.46 43.57
C ALA A 388 9.80 4.88 44.14
N ARG A 389 9.83 5.88 43.25
CA ARG A 389 9.70 7.29 43.59
C ARG A 389 8.22 7.64 43.77
N GLY A 390 7.91 8.40 44.82
CA GLY A 390 6.57 8.93 45.05
C GLY A 390 5.56 7.93 45.59
N LEU A 391 6.04 6.92 46.32
CA LEU A 391 5.24 5.91 47.00
C LEU A 391 4.14 6.54 47.87
N GLU A 392 4.46 7.64 48.55
CA GLU A 392 3.56 8.39 49.42
C GLU A 392 2.44 9.13 48.67
N LYS A 393 2.57 9.28 47.34
CA LYS A 393 1.58 9.90 46.46
C LYS A 393 0.87 8.88 45.57
N ALA A 394 1.25 7.60 45.64
CA ALA A 394 0.51 6.54 44.98
C ALA A 394 -0.84 6.35 45.69
N ARG A 395 -1.87 6.06 44.90
CA ARG A 395 -3.23 5.88 45.40
C ARG A 395 -3.51 4.39 45.60
N ASN A 396 -4.17 4.04 46.70
CA ASN A 396 -4.58 2.68 47.01
C ASN A 396 -3.40 1.68 47.10
N LEU A 397 -2.25 2.16 47.59
CA LEU A 397 -1.04 1.34 47.80
C LEU A 397 -0.78 1.06 49.29
N SER A 398 -1.38 1.83 50.20
CA SER A 398 -1.17 1.77 51.65
C SER A 398 -1.72 0.52 52.34
N ASP A 399 -2.61 -0.22 51.68
CA ASP A 399 -3.31 -1.39 52.25
C ASP A 399 -2.62 -2.72 51.92
N VAL A 400 -1.42 -2.67 51.31
CA VAL A 400 -0.65 -3.85 50.91
C VAL A 400 0.31 -4.22 52.04
N ASN A 401 0.09 -5.36 52.69
CA ASN A 401 1.04 -5.92 53.65
C ASN A 401 2.34 -6.30 52.92
N TRP A 402 3.41 -5.56 53.22
CA TRP A 402 4.74 -5.61 52.58
C TRP A 402 5.49 -6.93 52.79
#